data_AF-A0A0I9UHA2-F1
#
_entry.id   AF-A0A0I9UHA2-F1
#
_cell.length_a   1.000
_cell.length_b   1.000
_cell.length_c   1.000
_cell.angle_alpha   90.00
_cell.angle_beta   90.00
_cell.angle_gamma   90.00
#
_symmetry.space_group_name_H-M   'P 1'
#
loop_
_entity.id
_entity.type
_entity.pdbx_description
1 polymer ?
#
loop_
_entity_poly.entity_id
_entity_poly.type
_entity_poly.pdbx_seq_one_letter_code
_entity_poly.pdbx_strand_id
1 'polypeptide(L)'
;MAVKTKRIELRAEQATLDRIQRAANVVHEQTSEFVRKAALQRAEDVLQQQLLTVMEPKQFDKLMSSLDIADAAPRLAAATRKPVVFTRR
;
A
#
# COMPACT_ATOMS: atom_id res chain seq x y z
N MET A 1 11.95 23.96 -4.57
CA MET A 1 10.91 23.51 -3.61
C MET A 1 9.56 23.63 -4.30
N ALA A 2 8.75 22.57 -4.34
CA ALA A 2 7.41 22.64 -4.91
C ALA A 2 6.51 23.50 -4.01
N VAL A 3 5.84 24.49 -4.60
CA VAL A 3 4.91 25.37 -3.87
C VAL A 3 3.70 24.54 -3.41
N LYS A 4 3.33 24.63 -2.13
CA LYS A 4 2.14 23.96 -1.58
C LYS A 4 0.88 24.69 -2.07
N THR A 5 0.22 24.16 -3.10
CA THR A 5 -0.89 24.85 -3.78
C THR A 5 -2.29 24.39 -3.39
N LYS A 6 -2.43 23.24 -2.70
CA LYS A 6 -3.73 22.68 -2.32
C LYS A 6 -3.87 22.62 -0.80
N ARG A 7 -5.07 22.94 -0.29
CA ARG A 7 -5.41 22.91 1.14
C ARG A 7 -6.20 21.65 1.48
N ILE A 8 -5.89 21.07 2.64
CA ILE A 8 -6.67 20.00 3.28
C ILE A 8 -7.29 20.62 4.53
N GLU A 9 -8.62 20.55 4.64
CA GLU A 9 -9.37 21.04 5.80
C GLU A 9 -9.94 19.84 6.57
N LEU A 10 -9.76 19.83 7.89
CA LEU A 10 -10.22 18.77 8.77
C LEU A 10 -11.04 19.37 9.91
N ARG A 11 -12.17 18.73 10.22
CA ARG A 11 -12.93 18.97 11.46
C ARG A 11 -12.71 17.80 12.41
N ALA A 12 -12.47 18.12 13.67
CA ALA A 12 -12.32 17.14 14.74
C ALA A 12 -12.85 17.73 16.05
N GLU A 13 -13.16 16.85 17.00
CA GLU A 13 -13.53 17.24 18.36
C GLU A 13 -12.36 17.95 19.07
N GLN A 14 -12.69 18.84 20.01
CA GLN A 14 -11.67 19.59 20.77
C GLN A 14 -10.63 18.68 21.42
N ALA A 15 -11.08 17.60 22.08
CA ALA A 15 -10.20 16.65 22.74
C ALA A 15 -9.21 15.98 21.78
N THR A 16 -9.62 15.76 20.52
CA THR A 16 -8.75 15.24 19.46
C THR A 16 -7.71 16.28 19.06
N LEU A 17 -8.11 17.53 18.85
CA LEU A 17 -7.18 18.62 18.53
C LEU A 17 -6.15 18.84 19.64
N ASP A 18 -6.57 18.80 20.91
CA ASP A 18 -5.68 18.95 22.07
C ASP A 18 -4.66 17.81 22.11
N ARG A 19 -5.08 16.57 21.81
CA ARG A 19 -4.18 15.42 21.75
C ARG A 19 -3.14 15.57 20.63
N ILE A 20 -3.56 16.00 19.44
CA ILE A 20 -2.65 16.24 18.31
C ILE A 20 -1.67 17.37 18.65
N GLN A 21 -2.14 18.47 19.24
CA GLN A 21 -1.30 19.59 19.66
C GLN A 21 -0.24 19.15 20.66
N ARG A 22 -0.62 18.36 21.68
CA ARG A 22 0.34 17.83 22.65
C ARG A 22 1.40 16.94 21.98
N ALA A 23 0.99 16.06 21.06
CA ALA A 23 1.92 15.20 20.33
C ALA A 23 2.89 16.01 19.46
N ALA A 24 2.40 17.02 18.75
CA ALA A 24 3.22 17.94 17.96
C ALA A 24 4.24 18.69 18.84
N ASN A 25 3.83 19.14 20.02
CA ASN A 25 4.71 19.82 20.97
C ASN A 25 5.84 18.90 21.48
N VAL A 26 5.55 17.62 21.75
CA VAL A 26 6.55 16.62 22.19
C VAL A 26 7.67 16.45 21.17
N VAL A 27 7.34 16.52 19.87
CA VAL A 27 8.32 16.41 18.78
C VAL A 27 8.83 17.76 18.28
N HIS A 28 8.47 18.86 18.96
CA HIS A 28 8.86 20.23 18.61
C HIS A 28 8.45 20.66 17.19
N GLU A 29 7.25 20.28 16.76
CA GLU A 29 6.71 20.62 15.44
C GLU A 29 5.45 21.46 15.54
N GLN A 30 5.19 22.27 14.50
CA GLN A 30 3.88 22.88 14.32
C GLN A 30 2.83 21.79 14.06
N THR A 31 1.65 21.94 14.64
CA THR A 31 0.52 20.99 14.54
C THR A 31 0.15 20.66 13.10
N SER A 32 0.19 21.65 12.20
CA SER A 32 -0.07 21.46 10.77
C SER A 32 0.97 20.57 10.08
N GLU A 33 2.26 20.72 10.41
CA GLU A 33 3.31 19.86 9.89
C GLU A 33 3.26 18.46 10.51
N PHE A 34 2.98 18.35 11.80
CA PHE A 34 2.78 17.07 12.47
C PHE A 34 1.67 16.25 11.80
N VAL A 35 0.50 16.87 11.57
CA VAL A 35 -0.63 16.23 10.87
C VAL A 35 -0.25 15.87 9.43
N ARG A 36 0.43 16.77 8.71
CA ARG A 36 0.88 16.50 7.34
C ARG A 36 1.81 15.30 7.27
N LYS A 37 2.80 15.22 8.16
CA LYS A 37 3.75 14.09 8.21
C LYS A 37 3.07 12.79 8.60
N ALA A 38 2.20 12.80 9.60
CA ALA A 38 1.43 11.63 10.01
C ALA A 38 0.53 11.11 8.88
N ALA A 39 -0.14 12.01 8.16
CA ALA A 39 -0.96 11.65 7.00
C ALA A 39 -0.13 11.08 5.86
N LEU A 40 1.05 11.66 5.58
CA LEU A 40 1.96 11.17 4.55
C LEU A 40 2.49 9.77 4.89
N GLN A 41 2.96 9.56 6.12
CA GLN A 41 3.44 8.26 6.58
C GLN A 41 2.34 7.21 6.44
N ARG A 42 1.12 7.52 6.88
CA ARG A 42 0.00 6.58 6.76
C ARG A 42 -0.34 6.27 5.30
N ALA A 43 -0.28 7.26 4.41
CA ALA A 43 -0.50 7.04 2.99
C ALA A 43 0.56 6.10 2.40
N GLU A 44 1.84 6.31 2.75
CA GLU A 44 2.94 5.43 2.33
C GLU A 44 2.76 4.00 2.83
N ASP A 45 2.44 3.82 4.12
CA ASP A 45 2.20 2.50 4.70
C ASP A 45 1.08 1.75 3.95
N VAL A 46 -0.03 2.43 3.65
CA VAL A 46 -1.18 1.83 2.96
C VAL A 46 -0.83 1.48 1.51
N LEU A 47 -0.13 2.35 0.80
CA LEU A 47 0.29 2.08 -0.59
C LEU A 47 1.31 0.93 -0.65
N GLN A 48 2.24 0.86 0.29
CA GLN A 48 3.20 -0.23 0.38
C GLN A 48 2.53 -1.57 0.67
N GLN A 49 1.54 -1.60 1.57
CA GLN A 49 0.80 -2.83 1.88
C GLN A 49 0.13 -3.45 0.65
N GLN A 50 -0.31 -2.64 -0.31
CA GLN A 50 -0.90 -3.17 -1.55
C GLN A 50 0.12 -3.87 -2.47
N LEU A 51 1.41 -3.59 -2.31
CA LEU A 51 2.49 -4.17 -3.10
C LEU A 51 3.09 -5.43 -2.45
N LEU A 52 2.70 -5.73 -1.21
CA LEU A 52 3.24 -6.85 -0.46
C LEU A 52 2.29 -8.05 -0.53
N THR A 53 2.79 -9.18 -1.00
CA THR A 53 2.11 -10.46 -0.85
C THR A 53 2.61 -11.13 0.43
N VAL A 54 1.77 -11.20 1.45
CA VAL A 54 2.08 -11.92 2.71
C VAL A 54 1.55 -13.35 2.58
N MET A 55 2.37 -14.34 2.90
CA MET A 55 2.01 -15.76 2.89
C MET A 55 2.71 -16.52 4.02
N GLU A 56 2.12 -17.64 4.42
CA GLU A 56 2.71 -18.53 5.44
C GLU A 56 4.05 -19.10 4.97
N PRO A 57 5.02 -19.38 5.87
CA PRO A 57 6.34 -19.87 5.49
C PRO A 57 6.31 -21.09 4.57
N LYS A 58 5.43 -22.07 4.87
CA LYS A 58 5.27 -23.27 4.02
C LYS A 58 4.79 -22.95 2.61
N GLN A 59 3.97 -21.92 2.46
CA GLN A 59 3.51 -21.46 1.14
C GLN A 59 4.63 -20.73 0.40
N PHE A 60 5.44 -19.95 1.11
CA PHE A 60 6.64 -19.32 0.55
C PHE A 60 7.63 -20.37 0.04
N ASP A 61 7.95 -21.39 0.85
CA ASP A 61 8.85 -22.48 0.44
C ASP A 61 8.34 -23.18 -0.82
N LYS A 62 7.03 -23.45 -0.88
CA LYS A 62 6.39 -24.03 -2.06
C LYS A 62 6.54 -23.10 -3.28
N LEU A 63 6.27 -21.80 -3.12
CA LEU A 63 6.44 -20.82 -4.19
C LEU A 63 7.89 -20.80 -4.68
N MET A 64 8.87 -20.75 -3.78
CA MET A 64 10.29 -20.75 -4.15
C MET A 64 10.67 -22.01 -4.92
N SER A 65 10.25 -23.20 -4.46
CA SER A 65 10.53 -24.45 -5.17
C SER A 65 9.90 -24.50 -6.58
N SER A 66 8.74 -23.86 -6.77
CA SER A 66 8.06 -23.80 -8.08
C SER A 66 8.76 -22.89 -9.09
N LEU A 67 9.67 -22.02 -8.65
CA LEU A 67 10.47 -21.18 -9.54
C LEU A 67 11.59 -21.98 -10.22
N ASP A 68 12.14 -22.99 -9.54
CA ASP A 68 13.17 -23.86 -10.10
C ASP A 68 12.57 -24.95 -11.00
N ILE A 69 11.44 -25.52 -10.58
CA ILE A 69 10.74 -26.58 -11.30
C ILE A 69 9.28 -26.20 -11.46
N ALA A 70 8.87 -25.97 -12.71
CA ALA A 70 7.49 -25.63 -13.02
C ALA A 70 6.54 -26.79 -12.71
N ASP A 71 5.43 -26.47 -12.06
CA ASP A 71 4.33 -27.41 -11.83
C ASP A 71 3.67 -27.84 -13.15
N ALA A 72 3.20 -29.08 -13.20
CA ALA A 72 2.40 -29.55 -14.32
C ALA A 72 1.04 -28.83 -14.35
N ALA A 73 0.79 -28.03 -15.38
CA ALA A 73 -0.44 -27.27 -15.56
C ALA A 73 -1.24 -27.70 -16.82
N PRO A 74 -1.78 -28.92 -16.88
CA PRO A 74 -2.41 -29.46 -18.09
C PRO A 74 -3.64 -28.66 -18.54
N ARG A 75 -4.42 -28.12 -17.59
CA ARG A 75 -5.56 -27.24 -17.90
C ARG A 75 -5.12 -25.92 -18.53
N LEU A 76 -4.02 -25.34 -18.05
CA LEU A 76 -3.45 -24.13 -18.65
C LEU A 76 -2.93 -24.42 -20.07
N ALA A 77 -2.23 -25.54 -20.26
CA ALA A 77 -1.74 -25.97 -21.57
C ALA A 77 -2.87 -26.25 -22.58
N ALA A 78 -4.02 -26.76 -22.12
CA ALA A 78 -5.21 -26.90 -22.96
C ALA A 78 -5.86 -25.55 -23.27
N ALA A 79 -5.86 -24.61 -22.32
CA ALA A 79 -6.44 -23.28 -22.50
C ALA A 79 -5.66 -22.43 -23.51
N THR A 80 -4.33 -22.50 -23.53
CA THR A 80 -3.48 -21.77 -24.49
C THR A 80 -3.67 -22.23 -25.94
N ARG A 81 -4.20 -23.44 -26.16
CA ARG A 81 -4.51 -23.98 -27.50
C ARG A 81 -5.88 -23.55 -28.02
N LYS A 82 -6.71 -22.90 -27.19
CA LYS A 82 -8.02 -22.40 -27.63
C LYS A 82 -7.83 -21.19 -28.55
N PRO A 83 -8.64 -21.05 -29.61
CA PRO A 83 -8.56 -19.90 -30.49
C PRO A 83 -8.79 -18.60 -29.71
N VAL A 84 -8.02 -17.56 -30.05
CA VAL A 84 -8.09 -16.25 -29.39
C VAL A 84 -9.44 -15.61 -29.70
N VAL A 85 -10.26 -15.40 -28.68
CA VAL A 85 -11.60 -14.79 -28.81
C VAL A 85 -11.54 -13.26 -28.76
N PHE A 86 -10.45 -12.69 -28.24
CA PHE A 86 -10.27 -11.25 -28.08
C PHE A 86 -9.06 -10.75 -28.87
N THR A 87 -9.31 -9.96 -29.92
CA THR A 87 -8.28 -9.18 -30.64
C THR A 87 -8.09 -7.83 -29.96
N ARG A 88 -6.85 -7.49 -29.58
CA ARG A 88 -6.51 -6.11 -29.16
C ARG A 88 -6.64 -5.19 -30.38
N ARG A 89 -7.44 -4.13 -30.26
CA ARG A 89 -7.48 -3.01 -31.22
C ARG A 89 -6.29 -2.09 -31.00
#